data_AF-A0A2T0YRH9-F1
#
_entry.id   AF-A0A2T0YRH9-F1
#
_cell.length_a   1.000
_cell.length_b   1.000
_cell.length_c   1.000
_cell.angle_alpha   90.00
_cell.angle_beta   90.00
_cell.angle_gamma   90.00
#
_symmetry.space_group_name_H-M   'P 1'
#
loop_
_entity.id
_entity.type
_entity.pdbx_description
1 polymer ?
#
loop_
_entity_poly.entity_id
_entity_poly.type
_entity_poly.pdbx_seq_one_letter_code
_entity_poly.pdbx_strand_id
1 'polypeptide(L)'
;MVEHRRIAAAVFVILLGTAASAGCASETPEENTDAACSSVEELGSAVEEAQIELDEDSTVEEVRAQRDNLEEKVQAALEDLGDVQQDRVDELDEAYQQLTSSVENLEDDATVTEAVQSIQEEVAAIGDARGGVWEELSCEDPAE
;
A
#
# COMPACT_ATOMS: atom_id res chain seq x y z
N MET A 1 58.19 28.39 7.50
CA MET A 1 57.31 29.42 6.92
C MET A 1 55.93 29.14 7.48
N VAL A 2 55.54 29.87 8.53
CA VAL A 2 54.22 29.78 9.17
C VAL A 2 53.52 31.08 8.85
N GLU A 3 52.32 31.05 8.30
CA GLU A 3 51.29 32.03 8.68
C GLU A 3 49.89 31.49 8.40
N HIS A 4 49.06 31.64 9.42
CA HIS A 4 47.72 31.12 9.59
C HIS A 4 46.66 32.07 9.05
N ARG A 5 45.53 31.47 8.62
CA ARG A 5 44.14 31.94 8.74
C ARG A 5 43.78 33.25 8.04
N ARG A 6 42.85 33.17 7.07
CA ARG A 6 41.57 33.90 7.14
C ARG A 6 40.42 33.05 6.60
N ILE A 7 39.35 33.04 7.39
CA ILE A 7 38.04 32.39 7.22
C ILE A 7 37.12 33.37 6.47
N ALA A 8 36.05 32.79 5.89
CA ALA A 8 34.76 33.39 5.49
C ALA A 8 34.65 33.93 4.05
N ALA A 9 33.78 33.31 3.25
CA ALA A 9 32.40 33.77 3.08
C ALA A 9 31.65 32.84 2.11
N ALA A 10 30.44 32.47 2.49
CA ALA A 10 29.50 31.70 1.68
C ALA A 10 29.07 32.47 0.42
N VAL A 11 28.92 31.76 -0.70
CA VAL A 11 28.01 32.15 -1.78
C VAL A 11 27.31 30.89 -2.28
N PHE A 12 26.09 30.71 -1.81
CA PHE A 12 25.12 29.74 -2.34
C PHE A 12 24.56 30.35 -3.62
N VAL A 13 24.97 29.85 -4.79
CA VAL A 13 24.40 30.26 -6.07
C VAL A 13 23.33 29.25 -6.46
N ILE A 14 22.08 29.64 -6.22
CA ILE A 14 20.89 29.05 -6.82
C ILE A 14 20.95 29.33 -8.33
N LEU A 15 20.96 28.30 -9.16
CA LEU A 15 20.71 28.42 -10.61
C LEU A 15 19.45 27.63 -10.97
N LEU A 16 18.36 28.40 -11.09
CA LEU A 16 17.10 28.01 -11.71
C LEU A 16 17.27 27.82 -13.23
N GLY A 17 16.85 26.64 -13.70
CA GLY A 17 16.08 26.44 -14.93
C GLY A 17 16.79 26.59 -16.28
N THR A 18 16.87 25.49 -17.03
CA THR A 18 16.17 25.28 -18.32
C THR A 18 16.74 24.05 -19.03
N ALA A 19 15.97 22.97 -19.08
CA ALA A 19 16.17 21.91 -20.06
C ALA A 19 14.81 21.42 -20.53
N ALA A 20 14.31 22.05 -21.59
CA ALA A 20 13.30 21.45 -22.44
C ALA A 20 14.02 20.51 -23.41
N SER A 21 13.90 19.21 -23.18
CA SER A 21 14.18 18.17 -24.17
C SER A 21 13.10 17.11 -24.07
N ALA A 22 12.40 16.93 -25.18
CA ALA A 22 11.41 15.88 -25.38
C ALA A 22 12.01 14.48 -25.13
N GLY A 23 11.24 13.63 -24.47
CA GLY A 23 11.42 12.18 -24.46
C GLY A 23 12.45 11.66 -23.47
N CYS A 24 12.06 11.57 -22.20
CA CYS A 24 12.42 10.49 -21.29
C CYS A 24 11.26 10.42 -20.29
N ALA A 25 10.41 9.40 -20.39
CA ALA A 25 9.70 8.93 -19.22
C ALA A 25 10.79 8.32 -18.34
N SER A 26 11.40 9.16 -17.51
CA SER A 26 12.15 8.72 -16.36
C SER A 26 11.22 9.11 -15.23
N GLU A 27 10.31 8.19 -14.91
CA GLU A 27 9.44 8.33 -13.75
C GLU A 27 10.27 8.88 -12.59
N THR A 28 9.89 10.06 -12.14
CA THR A 28 10.60 10.70 -11.05
C THR A 28 10.22 10.00 -9.74
N PRO A 29 11.10 9.99 -8.72
CA PRO A 29 10.75 9.40 -7.43
C PRO A 29 9.45 9.95 -6.83
N GLU A 30 9.09 11.20 -7.12
CA GLU A 30 7.80 11.79 -6.69
C GLU A 30 6.59 11.17 -7.43
N GLU A 31 6.66 10.94 -8.74
CA GLU A 31 5.59 10.27 -9.50
C GLU A 31 5.36 8.83 -9.03
N ASN A 32 6.41 8.13 -8.58
CA ASN A 32 6.30 6.78 -8.03
C ASN A 32 5.61 6.77 -6.66
N THR A 33 5.90 7.76 -5.81
CA THR A 33 5.22 7.88 -4.50
C THR A 33 3.73 8.19 -4.67
N ASP A 34 3.36 9.10 -5.60
CA ASP A 34 1.96 9.44 -5.84
C ASP A 34 1.14 8.22 -6.34
N ALA A 35 1.72 7.43 -7.26
CA ALA A 35 1.09 6.20 -7.73
C ALA A 35 0.93 5.18 -6.61
N ALA A 36 1.98 4.95 -5.81
CA ALA A 36 1.92 4.06 -4.66
C ALA A 36 0.88 4.51 -3.64
N CYS A 37 0.80 5.80 -3.32
CA CYS A 37 -0.22 6.34 -2.43
C CYS A 37 -1.63 6.13 -3.00
N SER A 38 -1.86 6.36 -4.29
CA SER A 38 -3.15 6.11 -4.94
C SER A 38 -3.57 4.63 -4.84
N SER A 39 -2.66 3.70 -5.09
CA SER A 39 -2.97 2.27 -5.03
C SER A 39 -3.20 1.79 -3.60
N VAL A 40 -2.44 2.31 -2.63
CA VAL A 40 -2.68 2.07 -1.20
C VAL A 40 -4.01 2.70 -0.76
N GLU A 41 -4.42 3.84 -1.34
CA GLU A 41 -5.76 4.44 -1.15
C GLU A 41 -6.88 3.50 -1.60
N GLU A 42 -6.80 3.01 -2.84
CA GLU A 42 -7.76 2.07 -3.40
C GLU A 42 -7.84 0.78 -2.60
N LEU A 43 -6.71 0.25 -2.14
CA LEU A 43 -6.69 -0.91 -1.24
C LEU A 43 -7.40 -0.62 0.08
N GLY A 44 -7.21 0.57 0.65
CA GLY A 44 -7.94 0.99 1.85
C GLY A 44 -9.46 0.98 1.64
N SER A 45 -9.91 1.50 0.49
CA SER A 45 -11.33 1.50 0.12
C SER A 45 -11.88 0.08 -0.03
N ALA A 46 -11.12 -0.83 -0.66
CA ALA A 46 -11.52 -2.23 -0.79
C ALA A 46 -11.57 -2.96 0.56
N VAL A 47 -10.65 -2.66 1.48
CA VAL A 47 -10.66 -3.19 2.85
C VAL A 47 -11.90 -2.71 3.62
N GLU A 48 -12.28 -1.44 3.47
CA GLU A 48 -13.52 -0.92 4.07
C GLU A 48 -14.76 -1.56 3.47
N GLU A 49 -14.81 -1.71 2.14
CA GLU A 49 -15.91 -2.38 1.43
C GLU A 49 -16.04 -3.84 1.90
N ALA A 50 -14.95 -4.59 1.95
CA ALA A 50 -14.96 -5.97 2.44
C ALA A 50 -15.44 -6.07 3.90
N GLN A 51 -15.08 -5.14 4.78
CA GLN A 51 -15.59 -5.10 6.16
C GLN A 51 -17.08 -4.79 6.25
N ILE A 52 -17.62 -4.03 5.30
CA ILE A 52 -19.05 -3.68 5.24
C ILE A 52 -19.87 -4.83 4.66
N GLU A 53 -19.36 -5.47 3.61
CA GLU A 53 -20.09 -6.48 2.85
C GLU A 53 -20.00 -7.89 3.45
N LEU A 54 -18.93 -8.21 4.17
CA LEU A 54 -18.78 -9.52 4.82
C LEU A 54 -19.43 -9.53 6.20
N ASP A 55 -20.52 -10.28 6.32
CA ASP A 55 -21.27 -10.48 7.55
C ASP A 55 -21.62 -11.95 7.82
N GLU A 56 -22.27 -12.23 8.95
CA GLU A 56 -22.62 -13.60 9.36
C GLU A 56 -23.59 -14.32 8.41
N ASP A 57 -24.28 -13.58 7.53
CA ASP A 57 -25.23 -14.07 6.55
C ASP A 57 -24.60 -14.27 5.15
N SER A 58 -23.34 -13.84 4.96
CA SER A 58 -22.60 -13.98 3.70
C SER A 58 -22.42 -15.43 3.28
N THR A 59 -22.33 -15.69 1.98
CA THR A 59 -22.02 -17.00 1.43
C THR A 59 -20.51 -17.19 1.25
N VAL A 60 -20.06 -18.45 1.18
CA VAL A 60 -18.66 -18.76 0.83
C VAL A 60 -18.28 -18.17 -0.54
N GLU A 61 -19.23 -18.06 -1.46
CA GLU A 61 -19.01 -17.44 -2.77
C GLU A 61 -18.76 -15.92 -2.66
N GLU A 62 -19.54 -15.21 -1.84
CA GLU A 62 -19.35 -13.77 -1.57
C GLU A 62 -18.02 -13.51 -0.85
N VAL A 63 -17.65 -14.36 0.10
CA VAL A 63 -16.33 -14.33 0.76
C VAL A 63 -15.19 -14.46 -0.25
N ARG A 64 -15.26 -15.45 -1.15
CA ARG A 64 -14.24 -15.65 -2.19
C ARG A 64 -14.18 -14.46 -3.15
N ALA A 65 -15.33 -13.91 -3.53
CA ALA A 65 -15.38 -12.73 -4.39
C ALA A 65 -14.71 -11.51 -3.74
N GLN A 66 -14.91 -11.29 -2.44
CA GLN A 66 -14.24 -10.21 -1.70
C GLN A 66 -12.72 -10.45 -1.56
N ARG A 67 -12.29 -11.69 -1.33
CA ARG A 67 -10.87 -12.05 -1.37
C ARG A 67 -10.24 -11.77 -2.73
N ASP A 68 -10.93 -12.12 -3.82
CA ASP A 68 -10.45 -11.87 -5.19
C ASP A 68 -10.38 -10.36 -5.50
N ASN A 69 -11.31 -9.54 -4.98
CA ASN A 69 -11.23 -8.08 -5.08
C ASN A 69 -10.02 -7.52 -4.32
N LEU A 70 -9.81 -7.97 -3.08
CA LEU A 70 -8.64 -7.57 -2.29
C LEU A 70 -7.34 -8.03 -2.94
N GLU A 71 -7.31 -9.19 -3.61
CA GLU A 71 -6.15 -9.65 -4.39
C GLU A 71 -5.72 -8.63 -5.43
N GLU A 72 -6.68 -8.16 -6.24
CA GLU A 72 -6.41 -7.19 -7.30
C GLU A 72 -5.80 -5.91 -6.73
N LYS A 73 -6.33 -5.44 -5.59
CA LYS A 73 -5.86 -4.19 -4.97
C LYS A 73 -4.54 -4.33 -4.23
N VAL A 74 -4.31 -5.46 -3.56
CA VAL A 74 -3.01 -5.75 -2.94
C VAL A 74 -1.94 -5.88 -4.02
N GLN A 75 -2.19 -6.63 -5.10
CA GLN A 75 -1.23 -6.77 -6.18
C GLN A 75 -0.90 -5.43 -6.84
N ALA A 76 -1.90 -4.59 -7.11
CA ALA A 76 -1.68 -3.24 -7.63
C ALA A 76 -0.82 -2.39 -6.68
N ALA A 77 -1.12 -2.41 -5.38
CA ALA A 77 -0.32 -1.68 -4.39
C ALA A 77 1.13 -2.21 -4.33
N LEU A 78 1.33 -3.53 -4.32
CA LEU A 78 2.66 -4.14 -4.30
C LEU A 78 3.48 -3.81 -5.56
N GLU A 79 2.85 -3.80 -6.73
CA GLU A 79 3.49 -3.41 -7.99
C GLU A 79 3.97 -1.95 -7.96
N ASP A 80 3.15 -1.03 -7.46
CA ASP A 80 3.51 0.39 -7.38
C ASP A 80 4.49 0.72 -6.25
N LEU A 81 4.49 -0.06 -5.16
CA LEU A 81 5.49 0.03 -4.09
C LEU A 81 6.88 -0.43 -4.54
N GLY A 82 6.95 -1.43 -5.41
CA GLY A 82 8.20 -2.01 -5.89
C GLY A 82 9.10 -2.49 -4.75
N ASP A 83 10.40 -2.15 -4.80
CA ASP A 83 11.39 -2.48 -3.74
C ASP A 83 11.46 -1.43 -2.61
N VAL A 84 10.62 -0.38 -2.69
CA VAL A 84 10.58 0.65 -1.66
C VAL A 84 9.87 0.05 -0.44
N GLN A 85 10.47 0.19 0.74
CA GLN A 85 9.86 -0.27 1.98
C GLN A 85 9.58 -1.80 2.02
N GLN A 86 10.57 -2.61 1.62
CA GLN A 86 10.45 -4.06 1.52
C GLN A 86 9.87 -4.72 2.78
N ASP A 87 10.23 -4.26 3.99
CA ASP A 87 9.66 -4.78 5.24
C ASP A 87 8.13 -4.57 5.33
N ARG A 88 7.59 -3.47 4.80
CA ARG A 88 6.14 -3.17 4.80
C ARG A 88 5.40 -3.84 3.65
N VAL A 89 6.07 -3.95 2.50
CA VAL A 89 5.63 -4.76 1.37
C VAL A 89 5.47 -6.22 1.79
N ASP A 90 6.46 -6.77 2.48
CA ASP A 90 6.43 -8.15 2.98
C ASP A 90 5.31 -8.34 4.00
N GLU A 91 5.12 -7.40 4.93
CA GLU A 91 4.02 -7.46 5.91
C GLU A 91 2.63 -7.42 5.24
N LEU A 92 2.46 -6.59 4.21
CA LEU A 92 1.21 -6.50 3.46
C LEU A 92 0.95 -7.79 2.66
N ASP A 93 1.97 -8.33 2.00
CA ASP A 93 1.88 -9.59 1.26
C ASP A 93 1.59 -10.77 2.22
N GLU A 94 2.26 -10.84 3.36
CA GLU A 94 2.02 -11.85 4.41
C GLU A 94 0.58 -11.79 4.94
N ALA A 95 0.06 -10.59 5.23
CA ALA A 95 -1.33 -10.42 5.68
C ALA A 95 -2.34 -10.90 4.62
N TYR A 96 -2.10 -10.59 3.35
CA TYR A 96 -2.94 -11.04 2.25
C TYR A 96 -2.85 -12.56 2.01
N GLN A 97 -1.65 -13.14 2.11
CA GLN A 97 -1.46 -14.60 2.01
C GLN A 97 -2.20 -15.33 3.13
N GLN A 98 -2.25 -14.77 4.34
CA GLN A 98 -3.01 -15.32 5.46
C GLN A 98 -4.51 -15.36 5.15
N LEU A 99 -5.08 -14.25 4.66
CA LEU A 99 -6.47 -14.18 4.18
C LEU A 99 -6.76 -15.24 3.12
N THR A 100 -5.90 -15.31 2.10
CA THR A 100 -6.05 -16.26 1.00
C THR A 100 -6.06 -17.70 1.51
N SER A 101 -5.13 -18.04 2.40
CA SER A 101 -5.06 -19.38 2.98
C SER A 101 -6.34 -19.73 3.74
N SER A 102 -6.86 -18.81 4.56
CA SER A 102 -8.08 -19.05 5.33
C SER A 102 -9.30 -19.21 4.44
N VAL A 103 -9.44 -18.38 3.39
CA VAL A 103 -10.54 -18.49 2.41
C VAL A 103 -10.47 -19.79 1.60
N GLU A 104 -9.27 -20.21 1.19
CA GLU A 104 -9.08 -21.47 0.44
C GLU A 104 -9.35 -22.72 1.28
N ASN A 105 -9.15 -22.64 2.59
CA ASN A 105 -9.45 -23.72 3.52
C ASN A 105 -10.94 -23.85 3.86
N LEU A 106 -11.79 -22.93 3.39
CA LEU A 106 -13.23 -23.03 3.57
C LEU A 106 -13.83 -24.11 2.66
N GLU A 107 -14.42 -25.13 3.28
CA GLU A 107 -15.30 -26.09 2.61
C GLU A 107 -16.54 -25.37 2.06
N ASP A 108 -17.05 -25.78 0.91
CA ASP A 108 -18.20 -25.12 0.25
C ASP A 108 -19.49 -25.14 1.09
N ASP A 109 -19.58 -26.04 2.08
CA ASP A 109 -20.69 -26.21 3.02
C ASP A 109 -20.33 -25.86 4.48
N ALA A 110 -19.17 -25.23 4.72
CA ALA A 110 -18.76 -24.79 6.04
C ALA A 110 -19.76 -23.77 6.63
N THR A 111 -19.99 -23.84 7.94
CA THR A 111 -20.79 -22.83 8.64
C THR A 111 -20.06 -21.50 8.65
N VAL A 112 -20.56 -20.59 7.81
CA VAL A 112 -20.04 -19.24 7.52
C VAL A 112 -19.68 -18.43 8.76
N THR A 113 -20.43 -18.53 9.86
CA THR A 113 -20.31 -17.59 10.99
C THR A 113 -18.94 -17.56 11.69
N GLU A 114 -18.28 -18.70 11.87
CA GLU A 114 -16.93 -18.75 12.47
C GLU A 114 -15.85 -18.39 11.44
N ALA A 115 -16.06 -18.78 10.18
CA ALA A 115 -15.19 -18.45 9.06
C ALA A 115 -15.14 -16.93 8.81
N VAL A 116 -16.31 -16.27 8.80
CA VAL A 116 -16.41 -14.82 8.56
C VAL A 116 -15.74 -14.03 9.67
N GLN A 117 -15.84 -14.44 10.94
CA GLN A 117 -15.10 -13.78 12.02
C GLN A 117 -13.59 -13.85 11.78
N SER A 118 -13.06 -15.03 11.45
CA SER A 118 -11.63 -15.19 11.12
C SER A 118 -11.22 -14.34 9.92
N ILE A 119 -12.07 -14.28 8.89
CA ILE A 119 -11.82 -13.48 7.67
C ILE A 119 -11.86 -11.99 7.98
N GLN A 120 -12.80 -11.52 8.80
CA GLN A 120 -12.85 -10.12 9.22
C GLN A 120 -11.59 -9.72 9.99
N GLU A 121 -11.06 -10.60 10.84
CA GLU A 121 -9.77 -10.38 11.52
C GLU A 121 -8.62 -10.26 10.52
N GLU A 122 -8.61 -11.06 9.46
CA GLU A 122 -7.57 -11.02 8.42
C GLU A 122 -7.70 -9.80 7.50
N VAL A 123 -8.92 -9.41 7.13
CA VAL A 123 -9.18 -8.16 6.39
C VAL A 123 -8.74 -6.95 7.20
N ALA A 124 -8.98 -6.95 8.52
CA ALA A 124 -8.47 -5.92 9.41
C ALA A 124 -6.93 -5.89 9.45
N ALA A 125 -6.28 -7.05 9.47
CA ALA A 125 -4.82 -7.14 9.42
C ALA A 125 -4.23 -6.58 8.10
N ILE A 126 -4.90 -6.79 6.97
CA ILE A 126 -4.53 -6.13 5.69
C ILE A 126 -4.66 -4.61 5.83
N GLY A 127 -5.74 -4.13 6.46
CA GLY A 127 -5.94 -2.70 6.74
C GLY A 127 -4.82 -2.10 7.61
N ASP A 128 -4.38 -2.81 8.65
CA ASP A 128 -3.28 -2.40 9.52
C ASP A 128 -1.94 -2.36 8.76
N ALA A 129 -1.62 -3.41 8.00
CA ALA A 129 -0.40 -3.46 7.19
C ALA A 129 -0.37 -2.35 6.12
N ARG A 130 -1.51 -2.14 5.44
CA ARG A 130 -1.75 -1.01 4.52
C ARG A 130 -1.53 0.32 5.23
N GLY A 131 -2.01 0.49 6.46
CA GLY A 131 -1.78 1.69 7.28
C GLY A 131 -0.29 1.95 7.52
N GLY A 132 0.47 0.90 7.83
CA GLY A 132 1.93 1.00 7.97
C GLY A 132 2.64 1.43 6.69
N VAL A 133 2.19 0.93 5.52
CA VAL A 133 2.68 1.38 4.21
C VAL A 133 2.36 2.85 3.98
N TRP A 134 1.11 3.25 4.23
CA TRP A 134 0.63 4.63 4.06
C TRP A 134 1.44 5.65 4.86
N GLU A 135 1.65 5.34 6.15
CA GLU A 135 2.43 6.19 7.05
C GLU A 135 3.87 6.35 6.57
N GLU A 136 4.50 5.28 6.07
CA GLU A 136 5.90 5.38 5.68
C GLU A 136 6.12 6.04 4.32
N LEU A 137 5.20 5.86 3.39
CA LEU A 137 5.18 6.66 2.16
C LEU A 137 4.92 8.14 2.46
N SER A 138 4.47 8.48 3.68
CA SER A 138 4.03 9.82 4.06
C SER A 138 2.91 10.32 3.13
N CYS A 139 2.01 9.42 2.75
CA CYS A 139 0.87 9.75 1.91
C CYS A 139 -0.01 10.79 2.61
N GLU A 140 -0.39 11.84 1.88
CA GLU A 140 -1.36 12.82 2.38
C GLU A 140 -2.75 12.18 2.41
N ASP A 141 -3.49 12.35 3.51
CA ASP A 141 -4.90 12.01 3.55
C ASP A 141 -5.62 12.66 2.37
N PRO A 142 -6.42 11.92 1.58
CA PRO A 142 -7.20 12.49 0.50
C PRO A 142 -8.08 13.59 1.12
N ALA A 143 -7.79 14.83 0.73
CA ALA A 143 -8.32 16.02 1.38
C ALA A 143 -9.85 15.97 1.54
N GLU A 144 -10.32 16.36 2.73
CA GLU A 144 -11.72 16.74 3.03
C GLU A 144 -12.33 17.68 1.97
#